data_AF-A0A2D6A2R3-F1
#
_entry.id   AF-A0A2D6A2R3-F1
#
_cell.length_a   1.000
_cell.length_b   1.000
_cell.length_c   1.000
_cell.angle_alpha   90.00
_cell.angle_beta   90.00
_cell.angle_gamma   90.00
#
_symmetry.space_group_name_H-M   'P 1'
#
loop_
_entity.id
_entity.type
_entity.pdbx_description
1 polymer ?
#
loop_
_entity_poly.entity_id
_entity_poly.type
_entity_poly.pdbx_seq_one_letter_code
_entity_poly.pdbx_strand_id
1 'polypeptide(L)'
;MVIPAGFDSREGSSSEHEALDGLGRRIQLLIQGNLLSAFKGKGIKRVVFRRDAQRDGIYPVSRPAWRGGRVHMTVEASWTKVLPSDPWPGFSGNRGLSRAIHHQGPMQVPTMGTLNGRKIARFVTSESMSIVLNPAISVPNKSQLDNLCLELIVGKDGNNTPPFLWFIDMEKVQLGAVTVFGHSCWKRPGQDKYSNILQPSAAIGATLRSTVRGPNTGLGVCYFSFNRQRWGPWGLPMDLTRLGAPGCLLSVSLDIPTSTLLDSVSTVDPYGYGFSELKLPLMGALVGFAMHSQWLFFQPTKNSLGLTLSNGSTAKIANTPKDFGVGMVYSRDANSSSGQVFVNRSLVMQLRDN
;
A
#
# COMPACT_ATOMS: atom_id res chain seq x y z
N MET A 1 8.62 -6.91 2.81
CA MET A 1 9.90 -6.37 3.31
C MET A 1 10.87 -7.54 3.38
N VAL A 2 12.12 -7.38 2.94
CA VAL A 2 13.17 -8.37 3.26
C VAL A 2 13.65 -8.06 4.67
N ILE A 3 13.27 -8.90 5.63
CA ILE A 3 13.59 -8.68 7.04
C ILE A 3 14.91 -9.40 7.36
N PRO A 4 15.94 -8.73 7.90
CA PRO A 4 17.15 -9.40 8.34
C PRO A 4 16.85 -10.43 9.43
N ALA A 5 17.70 -11.46 9.58
CA ALA A 5 17.53 -12.45 10.64
C ALA A 5 17.49 -11.76 12.03
N GLY A 6 16.46 -12.04 12.82
CA GLY A 6 16.32 -11.51 14.19
C GLY A 6 15.62 -10.14 14.31
N PHE A 7 15.13 -9.56 13.22
CA PHE A 7 14.34 -8.32 13.27
C PHE A 7 12.84 -8.59 13.46
N ASP A 8 12.22 -7.85 14.38
CA ASP A 8 10.77 -7.78 14.55
C ASP A 8 10.19 -6.74 13.56
N SER A 9 9.23 -7.11 12.71
CA SER A 9 8.43 -6.12 11.97
C SER A 9 7.15 -5.78 12.71
N ARG A 10 6.71 -4.53 12.59
CA ARG A 10 5.38 -4.14 13.06
C ARG A 10 4.35 -4.75 12.12
N GLU A 11 3.24 -5.22 12.68
CA GLU A 11 2.11 -5.70 11.89
C GLU A 11 1.68 -4.62 10.87
N GLY A 12 1.80 -4.96 9.59
CA GLY A 12 1.05 -4.27 8.54
C GLY A 12 -0.34 -4.85 8.46
N SER A 13 -1.29 -4.08 7.92
CA SER A 13 -2.62 -4.57 7.57
C SER A 13 -2.51 -5.89 6.81
N SER A 14 -2.93 -7.00 7.41
CA SER A 14 -3.06 -8.28 6.72
C SER A 14 -3.91 -8.08 5.48
N SER A 15 -3.42 -8.58 4.34
CA SER A 15 -4.20 -8.61 3.12
C SER A 15 -4.71 -10.00 2.91
N GLU A 16 -6.02 -10.08 2.69
CA GLU A 16 -6.70 -11.30 2.32
C GLU A 16 -6.25 -11.71 0.92
N HIS A 17 -5.39 -12.72 0.89
CA HIS A 17 -5.13 -13.47 -0.33
C HIS A 17 -6.02 -14.71 -0.27
N GLU A 18 -7.33 -14.49 -0.41
CA GLU A 18 -8.28 -15.59 -0.48
C GLU A 18 -7.92 -16.44 -1.71
N ALA A 19 -7.84 -17.76 -1.58
CA ALA A 19 -7.77 -18.67 -2.72
C ALA A 19 -9.20 -19.09 -3.09
N LEU A 20 -10.02 -18.10 -3.49
CA LEU A 20 -11.38 -18.37 -3.94
C LEU A 20 -11.37 -19.39 -5.08
N ASP A 21 -12.11 -20.47 -4.87
CA ASP A 21 -12.63 -21.42 -5.87
C ASP A 21 -11.61 -22.10 -6.79
N GLY A 22 -10.41 -22.36 -6.26
CA GLY A 22 -9.44 -23.22 -6.93
C GLY A 22 -8.87 -22.69 -8.24
N LEU A 23 -8.97 -21.38 -8.44
CA LEU A 23 -8.14 -20.67 -9.41
C LEU A 23 -6.76 -20.48 -8.77
N GLY A 24 -5.71 -20.86 -9.50
CA GLY A 24 -4.35 -20.61 -9.05
C GLY A 24 -4.09 -19.11 -8.84
N ARG A 25 -3.04 -18.76 -8.10
CA ARG A 25 -2.64 -17.38 -7.82
C ARG A 25 -1.30 -17.07 -8.44
N ARG A 26 -1.11 -15.79 -8.78
CA ARG A 26 0.15 -15.26 -9.33
C ARG A 26 0.55 -14.02 -8.54
N ILE A 27 1.74 -14.04 -7.95
CA ILE A 27 2.27 -12.94 -7.16
C ILE A 27 3.67 -12.64 -7.65
N GLN A 28 3.95 -11.39 -8.00
CA GLN A 28 5.29 -10.89 -8.27
C GLN A 28 5.72 -9.97 -7.14
N LEU A 29 6.91 -10.19 -6.63
CA LEU A 29 7.64 -9.33 -5.73
C LEU A 29 8.82 -8.74 -6.44
N LEU A 30 8.98 -7.44 -6.34
CA LEU A 30 10.08 -6.70 -6.94
C LEU A 30 10.91 -6.09 -5.81
N ILE A 31 12.05 -6.70 -5.56
CA ILE A 31 12.98 -6.32 -4.48
C ILE A 31 14.10 -5.51 -5.11
N GLN A 32 14.37 -4.34 -4.56
CA GLN A 32 15.42 -3.50 -5.10
C GLN A 32 16.81 -4.07 -4.85
N GLY A 33 17.70 -3.84 -5.81
CA GLY A 33 19.07 -4.34 -5.75
C GLY A 33 19.85 -3.83 -4.53
N ASN A 34 19.62 -2.58 -4.08
CA ASN A 34 20.29 -2.02 -2.90
C ASN A 34 19.97 -2.80 -1.60
N LEU A 35 18.76 -3.32 -1.46
CA LEU A 35 18.37 -4.18 -0.33
C LEU A 35 19.06 -5.55 -0.34
N LEU A 36 19.60 -5.96 -1.48
CA LEU A 36 20.28 -7.24 -1.67
C LEU A 36 21.80 -7.12 -1.53
N SER A 37 22.29 -5.95 -1.08
CA SER A 37 23.72 -5.68 -0.91
C SER A 37 24.42 -6.70 0.00
N ALA A 38 23.76 -7.15 1.07
CA ALA A 38 24.28 -8.18 1.97
C ALA A 38 24.44 -9.57 1.32
N PHE A 39 23.82 -9.80 0.16
CA PHE A 39 23.89 -11.05 -0.59
C PHE A 39 24.84 -10.99 -1.79
N LYS A 40 25.53 -9.87 -2.07
CA LYS A 40 26.44 -9.77 -3.23
C LYS A 40 27.45 -10.93 -3.27
N GLY A 41 27.50 -11.63 -4.39
CA GLY A 41 28.36 -12.80 -4.58
C GLY A 41 27.88 -14.08 -3.88
N LYS A 42 26.72 -14.06 -3.22
CA LYS A 42 26.13 -15.22 -2.53
C LYS A 42 24.92 -15.77 -3.28
N GLY A 43 24.54 -17.00 -2.94
CA GLY A 43 23.29 -17.61 -3.39
C GLY A 43 22.20 -17.50 -2.32
N ILE A 44 21.01 -17.03 -2.69
CA ILE A 44 19.81 -17.15 -1.84
C ILE A 44 19.29 -18.58 -2.00
N LYS A 45 19.33 -19.35 -0.91
CA LYS A 45 18.94 -20.78 -0.89
C LYS A 45 17.55 -21.02 -0.34
N ARG A 46 16.97 -20.04 0.34
CA ARG A 46 15.67 -20.20 0.99
C ARG A 46 14.91 -18.89 1.02
N VAL A 47 13.60 -18.98 0.80
CA VAL A 47 12.64 -17.90 1.02
C VAL A 47 11.71 -18.33 2.15
N VAL A 48 11.60 -17.51 3.19
CA VAL A 48 10.71 -17.74 4.33
C VAL A 48 9.63 -16.68 4.34
N PHE A 49 8.37 -17.08 4.33
CA PHE A 49 7.21 -16.21 4.47
C PHE A 49 6.69 -16.26 5.90
N ARG A 50 6.25 -15.12 6.44
CA ARG A 50 5.48 -15.09 7.68
C ARG A 50 3.98 -15.20 7.39
N ARG A 51 3.25 -15.82 8.32
CA ARG A 51 1.81 -16.06 8.27
C ARG A 51 1.21 -15.61 9.60
N ASP A 52 0.47 -14.52 9.55
CA ASP A 52 -0.29 -13.95 10.65
C ASP A 52 -1.61 -13.38 10.09
N ALA A 53 -2.72 -13.97 10.53
CA ALA A 53 -4.05 -13.50 10.17
C ALA A 53 -4.61 -12.51 11.20
N GLN A 54 -3.75 -11.74 11.87
CA GLN A 54 -4.25 -10.62 12.67
C GLN A 54 -4.88 -9.58 11.76
N ARG A 55 -6.21 -9.61 11.75
CA ARG A 55 -7.04 -8.54 11.22
C ARG A 55 -7.69 -7.86 12.42
N ASP A 56 -7.63 -6.52 12.46
CA ASP A 56 -8.43 -5.71 13.37
C ASP A 56 -9.95 -5.75 13.07
N GLY A 57 -10.40 -6.72 12.25
CA GLY A 57 -11.78 -6.86 11.79
C GLY A 57 -12.44 -8.06 12.45
N ILE A 58 -13.60 -7.82 13.07
CA ILE A 58 -14.50 -8.83 13.64
C ILE A 58 -14.96 -9.76 12.50
N TYR A 59 -14.21 -10.83 12.25
CA TYR A 59 -14.75 -11.94 11.48
C TYR A 59 -15.70 -12.72 12.39
N PRO A 60 -16.93 -13.02 11.95
CA PRO A 60 -17.78 -13.91 12.69
C PRO A 60 -17.07 -15.25 12.83
N VAL A 61 -17.00 -15.74 14.07
CA VAL A 61 -16.37 -17.01 14.50
C VAL A 61 -16.89 -18.25 13.75
N SER A 62 -17.88 -18.06 12.88
CA SER A 62 -18.57 -19.09 12.09
C SER A 62 -17.93 -19.39 10.73
N ARG A 63 -16.93 -18.63 10.25
CA ARG A 63 -16.19 -19.06 9.05
C ARG A 63 -15.32 -20.28 9.43
N PRO A 64 -15.33 -21.38 8.64
CA PRO A 64 -14.56 -22.57 8.95
C PRO A 64 -13.09 -22.21 9.16
N ALA A 65 -12.52 -22.72 10.26
CA ALA A 65 -11.14 -22.47 10.65
C ALA A 65 -10.19 -22.61 9.45
N TRP A 66 -9.26 -21.67 9.33
CA TRP A 66 -8.29 -21.53 8.25
C TRP A 66 -7.56 -22.86 7.94
N ARG A 67 -8.01 -23.59 6.90
CA ARG A 67 -7.46 -24.91 6.56
C ARG A 67 -6.24 -24.77 5.66
N GLY A 68 -5.09 -25.21 6.18
CA GLY A 68 -3.92 -25.49 5.35
C GLY A 68 -4.19 -26.67 4.42
N GLY A 69 -3.26 -26.94 3.52
CA GLY A 69 -3.44 -27.99 2.51
C GLY A 69 -2.21 -28.13 1.62
N ARG A 70 -2.23 -29.15 0.77
CA ARG A 70 -1.20 -29.32 -0.26
C ARG A 70 -1.49 -28.38 -1.44
N VAL A 71 -0.47 -27.67 -1.88
CA VAL A 71 -0.50 -26.80 -3.06
C VAL A 71 0.65 -27.16 -3.98
N HIS A 72 0.50 -26.93 -5.28
CA HIS A 72 1.65 -26.94 -6.19
C HIS A 72 2.18 -25.52 -6.28
N MET A 73 3.46 -25.32 -6.03
CA MET A 73 4.05 -23.99 -6.05
C MET A 73 5.27 -23.94 -6.96
N THR A 74 5.33 -22.88 -7.76
CA THR A 74 6.49 -22.52 -8.56
C THR A 74 7.04 -21.20 -8.06
N VAL A 75 8.35 -21.16 -7.81
CA VAL A 75 9.10 -19.93 -7.53
C VAL A 75 10.03 -19.67 -8.70
N GLU A 76 9.76 -18.62 -9.45
CA GLU A 76 10.62 -18.10 -10.51
C GLU A 76 11.38 -16.87 -10.01
N ALA A 77 12.62 -16.71 -10.44
CA ALA A 77 13.37 -15.49 -10.21
C ALA A 77 13.96 -14.94 -11.51
N SER A 78 14.08 -13.62 -11.58
CA SER A 78 14.79 -12.92 -12.65
C SER A 78 15.32 -11.57 -12.17
N TRP A 79 16.34 -11.06 -12.85
CA TRP A 79 16.92 -9.74 -12.58
C TRP A 79 16.42 -8.71 -13.58
N THR A 80 15.84 -7.61 -13.12
CA THR A 80 15.20 -6.59 -13.95
C THR A 80 15.67 -5.19 -13.60
N LYS A 81 15.79 -4.33 -14.61
CA LYS A 81 16.02 -2.88 -14.41
C LYS A 81 14.73 -2.11 -14.17
N VAL A 82 13.59 -2.74 -14.43
CA VAL A 82 12.27 -2.10 -14.41
C VAL A 82 11.68 -2.20 -13.00
N LEU A 83 11.08 -1.10 -12.55
CA LEU A 83 10.07 -1.11 -11.51
C LEU A 83 8.75 -0.70 -12.19
N PRO A 84 7.64 -1.41 -11.95
CA PRO A 84 6.35 -1.04 -12.51
C PRO A 84 5.97 0.34 -12.00
N SER A 85 5.79 1.26 -12.94
CA SER A 85 5.21 2.58 -12.72
C SER A 85 3.72 2.62 -13.05
N ASP A 86 3.21 1.62 -13.77
CA ASP A 86 1.80 1.47 -14.15
C ASP A 86 0.98 0.91 -12.96
N PRO A 87 -0.25 1.39 -12.69
CA PRO A 87 -1.16 0.75 -11.73
C PRO A 87 -1.58 -0.69 -12.08
N TRP A 88 -1.47 -1.12 -13.36
CA TRP A 88 -1.87 -2.43 -13.87
C TRP A 88 -0.83 -3.06 -14.82
N PRO A 89 0.41 -3.31 -14.38
CA PRO A 89 1.48 -3.77 -15.22
C PRO A 89 1.24 -5.21 -15.65
N GLY A 90 1.65 -5.51 -16.88
CA GLY A 90 1.78 -6.89 -17.34
C GLY A 90 2.86 -7.61 -16.53
N PHE A 91 2.59 -8.85 -16.10
CA PHE A 91 3.56 -9.68 -15.39
C PHE A 91 4.86 -9.87 -16.19
N SER A 92 4.76 -9.98 -17.51
CA SER A 92 5.92 -10.10 -18.40
C SER A 92 6.83 -8.86 -18.38
N GLY A 93 6.25 -7.67 -18.28
CA GLY A 93 7.00 -6.40 -18.28
C GLY A 93 7.84 -6.17 -17.03
N ASN A 94 7.54 -6.89 -15.94
CA ASN A 94 8.26 -6.78 -14.67
C ASN A 94 9.44 -7.75 -14.56
N ARG A 95 9.55 -8.73 -15.47
CA ARG A 95 10.56 -9.79 -15.41
C ARG A 95 11.82 -9.38 -16.17
N GLY A 96 12.95 -9.94 -15.74
CA GLY A 96 14.19 -9.94 -16.52
C GLY A 96 14.17 -10.93 -17.68
N LEU A 97 15.11 -10.77 -18.62
CA LEU A 97 15.31 -11.73 -19.71
C LEU A 97 15.77 -13.10 -19.21
N SER A 98 16.63 -13.13 -18.19
CA SER A 98 17.15 -14.35 -17.57
C SER A 98 16.22 -14.84 -16.46
N ARG A 99 15.27 -15.69 -16.82
CA ARG A 99 14.34 -16.35 -15.88
C ARG A 99 14.86 -17.72 -15.50
N ALA A 100 14.77 -18.05 -14.22
CA ALA A 100 15.06 -19.38 -13.73
C ALA A 100 13.99 -19.83 -12.73
N ILE A 101 13.59 -21.10 -12.85
CA ILE A 101 12.76 -21.77 -11.85
C ILE A 101 13.70 -22.22 -10.73
N HIS A 102 13.43 -21.76 -9.52
CA HIS A 102 14.19 -22.09 -8.31
C HIS A 102 13.44 -23.04 -7.39
N HIS A 103 12.14 -23.22 -7.58
CA HIS A 103 11.36 -24.25 -6.92
C HIS A 103 10.17 -24.58 -7.80
N GLN A 104 9.85 -25.87 -7.93
CA GLN A 104 8.62 -26.33 -8.57
C GLN A 104 8.22 -27.66 -7.94
N GLY A 105 7.06 -27.71 -7.31
CA GLY A 105 6.62 -28.95 -6.70
C GLY A 105 5.47 -28.80 -5.69
N PRO A 106 5.02 -29.93 -5.14
CA PRO A 106 4.05 -29.92 -4.08
C PRO A 106 4.64 -29.34 -2.79
N MET A 107 3.84 -28.57 -2.08
CA MET A 107 4.19 -28.01 -0.78
C MET A 107 3.01 -28.11 0.19
N GLN A 108 3.32 -28.45 1.44
CA GLN A 108 2.34 -28.43 2.51
C GLN A 108 2.24 -27.00 3.06
N VAL A 109 1.08 -26.37 2.89
CA VAL A 109 0.71 -25.15 3.62
C VAL A 109 0.12 -25.58 4.97
N PRO A 110 0.67 -25.14 6.11
CA PRO A 110 0.15 -25.55 7.41
C PRO A 110 -1.24 -24.93 7.67
N THR A 111 -2.08 -25.60 8.45
CA THR A 111 -3.29 -24.99 9.01
C THR A 111 -2.89 -23.89 10.00
N MET A 112 -3.55 -22.73 9.98
CA MET A 112 -3.30 -21.70 10.99
C MET A 112 -4.13 -22.00 12.24
N GLY A 113 -3.50 -21.88 13.41
CA GLY A 113 -4.20 -21.98 14.68
C GLY A 113 -5.17 -20.82 14.88
N THR A 114 -6.05 -20.94 15.88
CA THR A 114 -6.90 -19.85 16.36
C THR A 114 -6.02 -18.72 16.92
N LEU A 115 -6.15 -17.51 16.35
CA LEU A 115 -5.40 -16.34 16.79
C LEU A 115 -6.06 -15.74 18.04
N ASN A 116 -5.34 -15.75 19.16
CA ASN A 116 -5.74 -15.09 20.40
C ASN A 116 -4.90 -13.83 20.62
N GLY A 117 -5.45 -12.66 20.23
CA GLY A 117 -4.96 -11.34 20.61
C GLY A 117 -3.86 -10.73 19.74
N ARG A 118 -3.61 -9.42 19.95
CA ARG A 118 -2.54 -8.64 19.32
C ARG A 118 -1.16 -9.07 19.83
N LYS A 119 -0.30 -9.64 19.00
CA LYS A 119 1.07 -10.05 19.37
C LYS A 119 2.10 -9.41 18.44
N ILE A 120 3.21 -8.95 19.01
CA ILE A 120 4.41 -8.62 18.23
C ILE A 120 4.86 -9.90 17.51
N ALA A 121 4.71 -9.94 16.19
CA ALA A 121 4.89 -11.15 15.38
C ALA A 121 6.37 -11.45 15.10
N ARG A 122 6.90 -12.50 15.74
CA ARG A 122 8.22 -13.10 15.47
C ARG A 122 8.10 -14.19 14.41
N PHE A 123 9.16 -14.45 13.63
CA PHE A 123 9.21 -15.63 12.75
C PHE A 123 9.34 -16.92 13.58
N VAL A 124 8.24 -17.41 14.14
CA VAL A 124 8.18 -18.73 14.78
C VAL A 124 7.86 -19.78 13.70
N THR A 125 8.38 -21.01 13.85
CA THR A 125 8.25 -22.08 12.85
C THR A 125 6.79 -22.45 12.55
N SER A 126 5.90 -22.35 13.54
CA SER A 126 4.45 -22.56 13.37
C SER A 126 3.77 -21.47 12.52
N GLU A 127 4.35 -20.28 12.48
CA GLU A 127 3.82 -19.06 11.85
C GLU A 127 4.59 -18.70 10.58
N SER A 128 5.45 -19.59 10.09
CA SER A 128 6.26 -19.34 8.89
C SER A 128 6.23 -20.51 7.93
N MET A 129 6.55 -20.21 6.67
CA MET A 129 6.57 -21.15 5.58
C MET A 129 7.89 -20.97 4.83
N SER A 130 8.67 -22.04 4.73
CA SER A 130 10.00 -22.00 4.13
C SER A 130 10.03 -22.77 2.82
N ILE A 131 10.47 -22.11 1.75
CA ILE A 131 10.74 -22.72 0.45
C ILE A 131 12.25 -22.83 0.27
N VAL A 132 12.73 -24.06 0.09
CA VAL A 132 14.12 -24.32 -0.32
C VAL A 132 14.23 -24.13 -1.82
N LEU A 133 15.23 -23.37 -2.25
CA LEU A 133 15.51 -23.03 -3.62
C LEU A 133 16.61 -23.93 -4.18
N ASN A 134 16.34 -24.58 -5.31
CA ASN A 134 17.28 -25.39 -6.06
C ASN A 134 17.06 -25.19 -7.58
N PRO A 135 18.00 -24.54 -8.29
CA PRO A 135 19.25 -23.98 -7.78
C PRO A 135 19.02 -22.78 -6.85
N ALA A 136 20.04 -22.37 -6.11
CA ALA A 136 20.01 -21.10 -5.38
C ALA A 136 19.94 -19.91 -6.34
N ILE A 137 19.35 -18.78 -5.92
CA ILE A 137 19.38 -17.54 -6.71
C ILE A 137 20.73 -16.87 -6.53
N SER A 138 21.56 -16.89 -7.56
CA SER A 138 22.86 -16.19 -7.56
C SER A 138 22.66 -14.68 -7.59
N VAL A 139 23.18 -13.99 -6.57
CA VAL A 139 23.17 -12.53 -6.49
C VAL A 139 24.48 -11.99 -7.10
N PRO A 140 24.42 -11.18 -8.17
CA PRO A 140 25.63 -10.70 -8.86
C PRO A 140 26.60 -9.97 -7.93
N ASN A 141 27.90 -10.18 -8.10
CA ASN A 141 28.91 -9.38 -7.42
C ASN A 141 29.20 -8.09 -8.20
N LYS A 142 28.26 -7.12 -8.15
CA LYS A 142 28.37 -5.82 -8.86
C LYS A 142 28.19 -4.65 -7.89
N SER A 143 28.76 -3.49 -8.24
CA SER A 143 28.62 -2.24 -7.45
C SER A 143 27.15 -1.82 -7.38
N GLN A 144 26.46 -1.82 -8.51
CA GLN A 144 25.02 -1.60 -8.63
C GLN A 144 24.32 -2.91 -9.03
N LEU A 145 23.30 -3.28 -8.24
CA LEU A 145 22.46 -4.45 -8.49
C LEU A 145 21.19 -4.02 -9.22
N ASP A 146 20.78 -4.83 -10.20
CA ASP A 146 19.43 -4.78 -10.75
C ASP A 146 18.42 -5.24 -9.68
N ASN A 147 17.12 -5.01 -9.92
CA ASN A 147 16.07 -5.46 -9.01
C ASN A 147 15.84 -6.97 -9.18
N LEU A 148 15.58 -7.66 -8.09
CA LEU A 148 15.17 -9.06 -8.09
C LEU A 148 13.65 -9.14 -8.22
N CYS A 149 13.17 -9.70 -9.32
CA CYS A 149 11.78 -10.10 -9.50
C CYS A 149 11.64 -11.55 -9.02
N LEU A 150 10.96 -11.77 -7.90
CA LEU A 150 10.53 -13.08 -7.44
C LEU A 150 9.07 -13.28 -7.80
N GLU A 151 8.75 -14.39 -8.43
CA GLU A 151 7.38 -14.71 -8.81
C GLU A 151 6.94 -16.03 -8.21
N LEU A 152 5.80 -15.98 -7.52
CA LEU A 152 5.16 -17.08 -6.86
C LEU A 152 3.90 -17.43 -7.64
N ILE A 153 3.88 -18.64 -8.20
CA ILE A 153 2.73 -19.20 -8.87
C ILE A 153 2.22 -20.34 -7.99
N VAL A 154 0.99 -20.24 -7.53
CA VAL A 154 0.39 -21.24 -6.64
C VAL A 154 -0.81 -21.84 -7.34
N GLY A 155 -0.74 -23.14 -7.59
CA GLY A 155 -1.78 -23.93 -8.23
C GLY A 155 -2.27 -25.09 -7.36
N LYS A 156 -3.21 -25.86 -7.91
CA LYS A 156 -3.69 -27.10 -7.30
C LYS A 156 -2.60 -28.18 -7.36
N ASP A 157 -2.48 -28.98 -6.30
CA ASP A 157 -1.69 -30.22 -6.28
C ASP A 157 -2.60 -31.40 -6.65
N GLY A 158 -2.69 -31.72 -7.94
CA GLY A 158 -3.58 -32.77 -8.46
C GLY A 158 -5.07 -32.48 -8.22
N ASN A 159 -5.81 -33.50 -7.79
CA ASN A 159 -7.26 -33.42 -7.52
C ASN A 159 -7.61 -32.91 -6.11
N ASN A 160 -6.60 -32.54 -5.31
CA ASN A 160 -6.86 -32.05 -3.95
C ASN A 160 -7.63 -30.73 -3.99
N THR A 161 -8.66 -30.62 -3.14
CA THR A 161 -9.33 -29.34 -2.91
C THR A 161 -8.28 -28.37 -2.37
N PRO A 162 -8.02 -27.24 -3.06
CA PRO A 162 -7.02 -26.29 -2.60
C PRO A 162 -7.42 -25.75 -1.23
N PRO A 163 -6.45 -25.37 -0.37
CA PRO A 163 -6.74 -24.76 0.91
C PRO A 163 -7.62 -23.53 0.68
N PHE A 164 -8.70 -23.44 1.46
CA PHE A 164 -9.76 -22.45 1.25
C PHE A 164 -9.20 -21.03 1.29
N LEU A 165 -8.19 -20.76 2.14
CA LEU A 165 -7.61 -19.45 2.39
C LEU A 165 -6.19 -19.61 2.95
N TRP A 166 -5.18 -18.97 2.34
CA TRP A 166 -3.81 -18.92 2.88
C TRP A 166 -3.31 -17.48 2.89
N PHE A 167 -2.77 -17.04 4.02
CA PHE A 167 -2.31 -15.66 4.21
C PHE A 167 -0.80 -15.65 4.20
N ILE A 168 -0.27 -14.75 3.38
CA ILE A 168 1.09 -14.28 3.55
C ILE A 168 0.96 -12.86 4.07
N ASP A 169 1.66 -12.59 5.16
CA ASP A 169 1.69 -11.27 5.74
C ASP A 169 2.16 -10.26 4.73
N MET A 170 1.51 -9.10 4.73
CA MET A 170 1.98 -7.95 4.01
C MET A 170 2.29 -6.84 4.99
N GLU A 171 3.50 -6.31 4.88
CA GLU A 171 3.82 -5.07 5.56
C GLU A 171 3.56 -3.94 4.59
N LYS A 172 2.69 -3.02 5.01
CA LYS A 172 2.63 -1.70 4.40
C LYS A 172 3.82 -0.92 4.93
N VAL A 173 4.86 -0.77 4.12
CA VAL A 173 5.93 0.16 4.44
C VAL A 173 5.31 1.55 4.42
N GLN A 174 5.06 2.14 5.60
CA GLN A 174 4.64 3.53 5.67
C GLN A 174 5.81 4.41 5.25
N LEU A 175 5.90 4.73 3.95
CA LEU A 175 6.85 5.71 3.43
C LEU A 175 6.37 7.15 3.76
N GLY A 176 6.24 7.44 5.06
CA GLY A 176 5.63 8.67 5.54
C GLY A 176 4.30 8.39 6.24
N ALA A 177 4.16 8.97 7.42
CA ALA A 177 2.89 8.98 8.12
C ALA A 177 2.04 10.10 7.53
N VAL A 178 0.82 9.78 7.09
CA VAL A 178 -0.19 10.83 6.91
C VAL A 178 -0.76 11.16 8.26
N THR A 179 -0.57 12.41 8.66
CA THR A 179 -1.21 12.96 9.85
C THR A 179 -2.39 13.80 9.42
N VAL A 180 -3.59 13.40 9.82
CA VAL A 180 -4.80 14.21 9.73
C VAL A 180 -4.79 15.22 10.88
N PHE A 181 -5.16 16.47 10.61
CA PHE A 181 -5.22 17.54 11.61
C PHE A 181 -6.39 18.49 11.34
N GLY A 182 -6.76 19.27 12.35
CA GLY A 182 -7.93 20.13 12.28
C GLY A 182 -9.24 19.34 12.19
N HIS A 183 -10.33 20.06 11.91
CA HIS A 183 -11.67 19.47 11.83
C HIS A 183 -12.42 20.05 10.63
N SER A 184 -13.31 19.26 10.03
CA SER A 184 -14.28 19.81 9.09
C SER A 184 -15.26 20.72 9.84
N CYS A 185 -15.70 21.78 9.16
CA CYS A 185 -16.62 22.74 9.77
C CYS A 185 -18.09 22.42 9.61
N TRP A 186 -18.40 21.49 8.73
CA TRP A 186 -19.73 20.95 8.63
C TRP A 186 -19.77 19.53 9.20
N LYS A 187 -20.77 19.30 10.04
CA LYS A 187 -21.27 17.98 10.42
C LYS A 187 -22.79 18.04 10.25
N ARG A 188 -23.38 17.04 9.59
CA ARG A 188 -24.79 16.76 9.83
C ARG A 188 -24.89 16.04 11.19
N PRO A 189 -25.93 16.30 12.00
CA PRO A 189 -26.21 15.48 13.19
C PRO A 189 -26.25 14.00 12.80
N GLY A 190 -25.52 13.15 13.53
CA GLY A 190 -25.43 11.70 13.24
C GLY A 190 -24.56 11.30 12.04
N GLN A 191 -23.78 12.24 11.47
CA GLN A 191 -22.97 12.00 10.28
C GLN A 191 -21.49 12.32 10.53
N ASP A 192 -20.61 11.52 9.92
CA ASP A 192 -19.16 11.73 9.92
C ASP A 192 -18.74 13.10 9.39
N LYS A 193 -17.55 13.54 9.83
CA LYS A 193 -16.90 14.76 9.34
C LYS A 193 -16.49 14.60 7.87
N TYR A 194 -16.54 15.68 7.09
CA TYR A 194 -15.87 15.70 5.78
C TYR A 194 -14.39 15.38 5.97
N SER A 195 -13.93 14.33 5.30
CA SER A 195 -12.61 13.77 5.51
C SER A 195 -11.72 13.97 4.30
N ASN A 196 -10.50 14.43 4.56
CA ASN A 196 -9.42 14.49 3.59
C ASN A 196 -8.32 13.52 4.02
N ILE A 197 -7.89 12.68 3.08
CA ILE A 197 -6.77 11.77 3.25
C ILE A 197 -5.79 12.02 2.10
N LEU A 198 -4.59 12.47 2.46
CA LEU A 198 -3.47 12.53 1.54
C LEU A 198 -2.81 11.15 1.40
N GLN A 199 -2.25 10.84 0.24
CA GLN A 199 -1.53 9.59 0.07
C GLN A 199 -0.28 9.54 0.99
N PRO A 200 -0.02 8.44 1.74
CA PRO A 200 1.04 8.33 2.76
C PRO A 200 2.45 8.67 2.32
N SER A 201 2.72 8.59 1.02
CA SER A 201 4.06 8.68 0.47
C SER A 201 3.97 9.11 -0.99
N ALA A 202 4.18 10.38 -1.28
CA ALA A 202 4.42 10.79 -2.65
C ALA A 202 5.91 10.91 -2.85
N ALA A 203 6.40 10.18 -3.82
CA ALA A 203 7.78 10.29 -4.23
C ALA A 203 7.97 11.47 -5.19
N ILE A 204 9.16 12.05 -5.22
CA ILE A 204 9.53 12.97 -6.31
C ILE A 204 9.35 12.27 -7.67
N GLY A 205 8.87 13.00 -8.66
CA GLY A 205 8.48 12.45 -9.96
C GLY A 205 7.17 11.66 -9.98
N ALA A 206 6.52 11.40 -8.83
CA ALA A 206 5.22 10.74 -8.77
C ALA A 206 4.07 11.75 -8.67
N THR A 207 2.84 11.25 -8.79
CA THR A 207 1.63 12.02 -8.54
C THR A 207 1.23 11.86 -7.08
N LEU A 208 1.20 12.98 -6.34
CA LEU A 208 0.58 13.05 -5.02
C LEU A 208 -0.94 13.13 -5.18
N ARG A 209 -1.68 12.17 -4.61
CA ARG A 209 -3.13 12.18 -4.62
C ARG A 209 -3.70 12.53 -3.26
N SER A 210 -4.65 13.46 -3.23
CA SER A 210 -5.52 13.76 -2.08
C SER A 210 -6.91 13.25 -2.39
N THR A 211 -7.49 12.42 -1.53
CA THR A 211 -8.87 11.95 -1.66
C THR A 211 -9.74 12.60 -0.62
N VAL A 212 -11.02 12.79 -0.97
CA VAL A 212 -11.97 13.46 -0.09
C VAL A 212 -13.30 12.75 -0.05
N ARG A 213 -13.91 12.75 1.13
CA ARG A 213 -15.33 12.48 1.37
C ARG A 213 -15.98 13.79 1.79
N GLY A 214 -16.85 14.32 0.95
CA GLY A 214 -17.44 15.66 1.07
C GLY A 214 -18.94 15.68 0.81
N PRO A 215 -19.50 16.84 0.41
CA PRO A 215 -20.89 16.95 -0.05
C PRO A 215 -21.25 15.91 -1.13
N ASN A 216 -22.50 15.46 -1.17
CA ASN A 216 -22.99 14.44 -2.12
C ASN A 216 -22.68 14.74 -3.59
N THR A 217 -22.83 16.00 -3.99
CA THR A 217 -22.43 16.51 -5.30
C THR A 217 -21.92 17.94 -5.14
N GLY A 218 -21.11 18.39 -6.10
CA GLY A 218 -20.70 19.79 -6.19
C GLY A 218 -19.23 19.98 -6.52
N LEU A 219 -18.80 21.23 -6.58
CA LEU A 219 -17.42 21.61 -6.83
C LEU A 219 -16.60 21.54 -5.55
N GLY A 220 -15.51 20.77 -5.58
CA GLY A 220 -14.47 20.74 -4.56
C GLY A 220 -13.16 21.31 -5.10
N VAL A 221 -12.47 22.10 -4.29
CA VAL A 221 -11.13 22.58 -4.57
C VAL A 221 -10.20 22.07 -3.48
N CYS A 222 -9.24 21.24 -3.86
CA CYS A 222 -8.14 20.82 -3.03
C CYS A 222 -7.01 21.84 -3.14
N TYR A 223 -6.59 22.40 -2.01
CA TYR A 223 -5.38 23.20 -1.92
C TYR A 223 -4.25 22.31 -1.42
N PHE A 224 -3.21 22.16 -2.23
CA PHE A 224 -1.92 21.66 -1.78
C PHE A 224 -1.07 22.82 -1.30
N SER A 225 -0.27 22.59 -0.26
CA SER A 225 0.42 23.64 0.47
C SER A 225 1.73 23.17 1.09
N PHE A 226 2.72 24.06 1.11
CA PHE A 226 3.99 23.84 1.81
C PHE A 226 3.98 24.41 3.23
N ASN A 227 2.91 25.09 3.65
CA ASN A 227 2.85 25.79 4.93
C ASN A 227 1.49 25.61 5.64
N ARG A 228 1.53 25.04 6.84
CA ARG A 228 0.36 24.92 7.74
C ARG A 228 0.34 25.92 8.90
N GLN A 229 1.30 26.84 8.96
CA GLN A 229 1.46 27.81 10.04
C GLN A 229 1.07 29.23 9.62
N ARG A 230 1.26 29.58 8.34
CA ARG A 230 0.96 30.92 7.82
C ARG A 230 0.45 30.89 6.38
N TRP A 231 -0.44 31.82 6.05
CA TRP A 231 -0.83 32.17 4.68
C TRP A 231 -0.67 33.68 4.51
N GLY A 232 0.42 34.10 3.86
CA GLY A 232 0.82 35.52 3.81
C GLY A 232 1.02 36.09 5.23
N PRO A 233 0.38 37.23 5.58
CA PRO A 233 0.48 37.81 6.92
C PRO A 233 -0.39 37.11 7.97
N TRP A 234 -1.27 36.19 7.56
CA TRP A 234 -2.23 35.55 8.45
C TRP A 234 -1.68 34.25 9.06
N GLY A 235 -1.92 34.04 10.35
CA GLY A 235 -1.61 32.79 11.04
C GLY A 235 -2.64 31.71 10.73
N LEU A 236 -2.19 30.45 10.68
CA LEU A 236 -3.03 29.27 10.51
C LEU A 236 -3.03 28.42 11.80
N PRO A 237 -4.16 27.77 12.15
CA PRO A 237 -5.44 27.80 11.45
C PRO A 237 -6.17 29.14 11.57
N MET A 238 -6.74 29.62 10.47
CA MET A 238 -7.49 30.89 10.40
C MET A 238 -8.99 30.64 10.52
N ASP A 239 -9.64 31.28 11.48
CA ASP A 239 -11.09 31.25 11.67
C ASP A 239 -11.81 32.11 10.63
N LEU A 240 -12.70 31.48 9.86
CA LEU A 240 -13.47 32.10 8.80
C LEU A 240 -14.83 32.66 9.27
N THR A 241 -15.10 32.68 10.59
CA THR A 241 -16.35 33.20 11.14
C THR A 241 -16.63 34.63 10.71
N ARG A 242 -15.61 35.52 10.75
CA ARG A 242 -15.75 36.92 10.32
C ARG A 242 -15.96 37.08 8.82
N LEU A 243 -15.62 36.06 8.04
CA LEU A 243 -15.85 36.00 6.60
C LEU A 243 -17.20 35.34 6.25
N GLY A 244 -18.00 34.96 7.26
CA GLY A 244 -19.31 34.38 7.04
C GLY A 244 -19.32 32.85 6.94
N ALA A 245 -18.28 32.16 7.40
CA ALA A 245 -18.23 30.71 7.49
C ALA A 245 -17.94 30.25 8.94
N PRO A 246 -18.92 30.41 9.86
CA PRO A 246 -18.73 30.06 11.27
C PRO A 246 -18.38 28.58 11.45
N GLY A 247 -17.40 28.31 12.32
CA GLY A 247 -16.87 26.98 12.57
C GLY A 247 -15.89 26.47 11.51
N CYS A 248 -15.67 27.22 10.42
CA CYS A 248 -14.71 26.91 9.38
C CYS A 248 -13.31 27.43 9.68
N LEU A 249 -12.34 26.50 9.69
CA LEU A 249 -10.93 26.79 9.89
C LEU A 249 -10.15 26.49 8.61
N LEU A 250 -9.54 27.52 8.03
CA LEU A 250 -8.51 27.33 7.02
C LEU A 250 -7.23 26.87 7.72
N SER A 251 -6.80 25.64 7.48
CA SER A 251 -5.70 24.99 8.21
C SER A 251 -4.41 24.85 7.40
N VAL A 252 -4.46 25.16 6.11
CA VAL A 252 -3.31 25.13 5.18
C VAL A 252 -3.29 26.42 4.37
N SER A 253 -2.13 26.84 3.86
CA SER A 253 -2.08 27.96 2.93
C SER A 253 -2.73 27.60 1.58
N LEU A 254 -3.20 28.60 0.84
CA LEU A 254 -3.87 28.41 -0.45
C LEU A 254 -2.87 28.50 -1.61
N ASP A 255 -1.86 27.62 -1.63
CA ASP A 255 -0.73 27.75 -2.57
C ASP A 255 -1.08 27.19 -3.95
N ILE A 256 -1.54 25.93 -4.03
CA ILE A 256 -1.77 25.22 -5.29
C ILE A 256 -3.22 24.71 -5.34
N PRO A 257 -4.14 25.47 -5.95
CA PRO A 257 -5.53 25.04 -6.11
C PRO A 257 -5.63 23.98 -7.20
N THR A 258 -6.45 22.97 -6.93
CA THR A 258 -6.82 21.93 -7.90
C THR A 258 -8.29 21.59 -7.68
N SER A 259 -9.08 21.56 -8.74
CA SER A 259 -10.53 21.35 -8.63
C SER A 259 -10.94 19.97 -9.12
N THR A 260 -12.03 19.46 -8.55
CA THR A 260 -12.73 18.27 -9.04
C THR A 260 -14.22 18.39 -8.76
N LEU A 261 -15.03 17.68 -9.54
CA LEU A 261 -16.43 17.48 -9.21
C LEU A 261 -16.54 16.29 -8.26
N LEU A 262 -17.30 16.46 -7.19
CA LEU A 262 -17.66 15.35 -6.32
C LEU A 262 -18.84 14.61 -6.92
N ASP A 263 -18.73 13.28 -6.93
CA ASP A 263 -19.78 12.40 -7.38
C ASP A 263 -20.24 11.48 -6.25
N SER A 264 -21.53 11.18 -6.23
CA SER A 264 -22.11 10.25 -5.28
C SER A 264 -21.83 8.83 -5.75
N VAL A 265 -21.25 8.02 -4.86
CA VAL A 265 -20.94 6.62 -5.17
C VAL A 265 -22.14 5.70 -4.93
N SER A 266 -23.16 6.17 -4.20
CA SER A 266 -24.35 5.38 -3.87
C SER A 266 -25.53 6.27 -3.46
N THR A 267 -26.76 5.82 -3.74
CA THR A 267 -27.98 6.43 -3.20
C THR A 267 -28.10 6.29 -1.68
N VAL A 268 -27.34 5.38 -1.08
CA VAL A 268 -27.35 5.10 0.37
C VAL A 268 -26.31 5.95 1.11
N ASP A 269 -25.23 6.36 0.44
CA ASP A 269 -24.17 7.17 1.05
C ASP A 269 -24.42 8.66 0.77
N PRO A 270 -24.73 9.48 1.78
CA PRO A 270 -25.10 10.89 1.57
C PRO A 270 -23.90 11.80 1.28
N TYR A 271 -22.75 11.23 0.90
CA TYR A 271 -21.50 11.92 0.65
C TYR A 271 -21.03 11.68 -0.78
N GLY A 272 -20.33 12.68 -1.30
CA GLY A 272 -19.65 12.61 -2.58
C GLY A 272 -18.18 12.35 -2.35
N TYR A 273 -17.58 11.67 -3.31
CA TYR A 273 -16.17 11.35 -3.31
C TYR A 273 -15.48 12.06 -4.46
N GLY A 274 -14.28 12.52 -4.19
CA GLY A 274 -13.44 13.18 -5.18
C GLY A 274 -11.98 12.91 -4.89
N PHE A 275 -11.15 13.15 -5.89
CA PHE A 275 -9.72 13.17 -5.69
C PHE A 275 -9.10 14.30 -6.50
N SER A 276 -7.95 14.75 -6.02
CA SER A 276 -7.10 15.71 -6.72
C SER A 276 -5.67 15.21 -6.74
N GLU A 277 -4.96 15.62 -7.79
CA GLU A 277 -3.63 15.13 -8.12
C GLU A 277 -2.66 16.29 -8.33
N LEU A 278 -1.50 16.20 -7.68
CA LEU A 278 -0.39 17.10 -7.87
C LEU A 278 0.82 16.30 -8.37
N LYS A 279 1.27 16.57 -9.58
CA LYS A 279 2.52 15.98 -10.11
C LYS A 279 3.71 16.61 -9.38
N LEU A 280 4.48 15.80 -8.67
CA LEU A 280 5.71 16.25 -8.02
C LEU A 280 6.86 16.23 -9.04
N PRO A 281 7.63 17.31 -9.19
CA PRO A 281 8.78 17.29 -10.08
C PRO A 281 9.87 16.35 -9.53
N LEU A 282 10.72 15.83 -10.41
CA LEU A 282 11.86 15.00 -10.06
C LEU A 282 13.00 15.86 -9.49
N MET A 283 12.75 16.50 -8.35
CA MET A 283 13.70 17.40 -7.69
C MET A 283 14.06 16.85 -6.31
N GLY A 284 15.30 16.40 -6.14
CA GLY A 284 15.80 15.86 -4.86
C GLY A 284 15.64 16.80 -3.67
N ALA A 285 15.56 18.11 -3.91
CA ALA A 285 15.29 19.10 -2.88
C ALA A 285 13.92 18.92 -2.21
N LEU A 286 12.93 18.32 -2.87
CA LEU A 286 11.60 18.10 -2.28
C LEU A 286 11.58 16.96 -1.25
N VAL A 287 12.63 16.17 -1.15
CA VAL A 287 12.65 15.02 -0.23
C VAL A 287 12.63 15.48 1.21
N GLY A 288 11.74 14.89 2.00
CA GLY A 288 11.51 15.26 3.39
C GLY A 288 10.59 16.46 3.57
N PHE A 289 10.26 17.22 2.52
CA PHE A 289 9.28 18.30 2.61
C PHE A 289 7.92 17.74 3.02
N ALA A 290 7.25 18.45 3.93
CA ALA A 290 5.87 18.18 4.28
C ALA A 290 4.96 18.88 3.28
N MET A 291 4.15 18.10 2.56
CA MET A 291 3.05 18.61 1.76
C MET A 291 1.77 18.50 2.57
N HIS A 292 1.03 19.59 2.65
CA HIS A 292 -0.26 19.67 3.30
C HIS A 292 -1.37 19.73 2.27
N SER A 293 -2.56 19.23 2.60
CA SER A 293 -3.75 19.49 1.82
C SER A 293 -5.00 19.74 2.67
N GLN A 294 -5.91 20.53 2.13
CA GLN A 294 -7.27 20.73 2.65
C GLN A 294 -8.22 20.95 1.47
N TRP A 295 -9.44 20.46 1.61
CA TRP A 295 -10.49 20.67 0.63
C TRP A 295 -11.44 21.78 1.07
N LEU A 296 -11.85 22.57 0.09
CA LEU A 296 -12.89 23.60 0.18
C LEU A 296 -14.02 23.20 -0.77
N PHE A 297 -15.26 23.32 -0.32
CA PHE A 297 -16.45 22.98 -1.10
C PHE A 297 -17.38 24.16 -1.23
N PHE A 298 -17.96 24.34 -2.41
CA PHE A 298 -18.97 25.37 -2.66
C PHE A 298 -20.36 24.85 -2.30
N GLN A 299 -20.91 25.36 -1.21
CA GLN A 299 -22.24 25.03 -0.69
C GLN A 299 -22.98 26.31 -0.23
N PRO A 300 -23.62 27.06 -1.14
CA PRO A 300 -24.26 28.34 -0.84
C PRO A 300 -25.28 28.31 0.31
N THR A 301 -25.86 27.16 0.59
CA THR A 301 -26.89 26.98 1.64
C THR A 301 -26.33 26.71 3.04
N LYS A 302 -25.01 26.62 3.22
CA LYS A 302 -24.40 26.22 4.50
C LYS A 302 -24.04 27.38 5.41
N ASN A 303 -23.65 28.52 4.84
CA ASN A 303 -23.33 29.74 5.56
C ASN A 303 -23.29 30.91 4.56
N SER A 304 -23.12 32.15 5.04
CA SER A 304 -23.17 33.34 4.19
C SER A 304 -22.00 33.42 3.19
N LEU A 305 -20.87 32.77 3.48
CA LEU A 305 -19.77 32.64 2.53
C LEU A 305 -20.03 31.57 1.46
N GLY A 306 -20.99 30.68 1.69
CA GLY A 306 -21.32 29.57 0.81
C GLY A 306 -20.21 28.52 0.71
N LEU A 307 -19.39 28.37 1.75
CA LEU A 307 -18.21 27.49 1.74
C LEU A 307 -18.17 26.54 2.94
N THR A 308 -17.69 25.32 2.73
CA THR A 308 -17.29 24.42 3.83
C THR A 308 -15.89 23.87 3.57
N LEU A 309 -15.23 23.39 4.62
CA LEU A 309 -13.89 22.81 4.54
C LEU A 309 -13.81 21.42 5.18
N SER A 310 -12.92 20.58 4.65
CA SER A 310 -12.49 19.32 5.27
C SER A 310 -11.50 19.56 6.40
N ASN A 311 -11.09 18.49 7.10
CA ASN A 311 -9.83 18.50 7.86
C ASN A 311 -8.61 18.76 6.95
N GLY A 312 -7.49 19.13 7.55
CA GLY A 312 -6.18 19.12 6.90
C GLY A 312 -5.54 17.73 6.94
N SER A 313 -4.62 17.46 6.02
CA SER A 313 -3.76 16.29 6.06
C SER A 313 -2.34 16.65 5.63
N THR A 314 -1.33 15.96 6.20
CA THR A 314 0.09 16.17 5.89
C THR A 314 0.70 14.87 5.46
N ALA A 315 1.52 14.87 4.40
CA ALA A 315 2.37 13.76 4.01
C ALA A 315 3.80 14.30 3.79
N LYS A 316 4.82 13.47 4.05
CA LYS A 316 6.20 13.80 3.70
C LYS A 316 6.52 13.27 2.30
N ILE A 317 7.20 14.08 1.48
CA ILE A 317 7.67 13.67 0.17
C ILE A 317 8.90 12.77 0.32
N ALA A 318 8.92 11.65 -0.40
CA ALA A 318 10.02 10.68 -0.39
C ALA A 318 10.93 10.85 -1.62
N ASN A 319 12.15 10.30 -1.55
CA ASN A 319 13.17 10.46 -2.59
C ASN A 319 12.84 9.73 -3.88
N THR A 320 11.96 8.72 -3.88
CA THR A 320 11.55 8.08 -5.14
C THR A 320 10.44 7.02 -4.94
N PRO A 321 9.74 6.59 -6.02
CA PRO A 321 9.14 5.25 -6.06
C PRO A 321 10.21 4.17 -5.85
N LYS A 322 11.46 4.48 -6.23
CA LYS A 322 12.66 3.75 -5.86
C LYS A 322 13.02 3.77 -4.35
N ASP A 323 12.19 4.30 -3.45
CA ASP A 323 12.31 3.98 -2.01
C ASP A 323 11.34 2.86 -1.60
N PHE A 324 10.53 2.32 -2.52
CA PHE A 324 9.91 1.01 -2.32
C PHE A 324 11.02 -0.02 -2.37
N GLY A 325 11.71 -0.23 -1.25
CA GLY A 325 12.67 -1.32 -1.15
C GLY A 325 12.09 -2.64 -1.67
N VAL A 326 10.75 -2.81 -1.57
CA VAL A 326 10.01 -3.88 -2.25
C VAL A 326 8.65 -3.39 -2.80
N GLY A 327 8.26 -3.81 -4.01
CA GLY A 327 6.91 -3.65 -4.59
C GLY A 327 6.24 -5.00 -4.87
N MET A 328 4.90 -5.02 -5.01
CA MET A 328 4.14 -6.25 -5.29
C MET A 328 3.13 -6.06 -6.42
N VAL A 329 3.06 -7.01 -7.34
CA VAL A 329 2.01 -7.14 -8.37
C VAL A 329 1.26 -8.45 -8.12
N TYR A 330 -0.07 -8.39 -8.10
CA TYR A 330 -0.91 -9.51 -7.67
C TYR A 330 -2.06 -9.78 -8.64
N SER A 331 -2.34 -11.07 -8.89
CA SER A 331 -3.50 -11.53 -9.63
C SER A 331 -4.17 -12.73 -8.95
N ARG A 332 -5.51 -12.76 -9.05
CA ARG A 332 -6.34 -13.90 -8.63
C ARG A 332 -6.30 -15.07 -9.63
N ASP A 333 -5.69 -14.90 -10.80
CA ASP A 333 -5.51 -15.97 -11.78
C ASP A 333 -4.02 -16.21 -12.03
N ALA A 334 -3.59 -17.46 -11.82
CA ALA A 334 -2.25 -17.97 -12.11
C ALA A 334 -1.83 -17.74 -13.56
N ASN A 335 -2.80 -17.71 -14.49
CA ASN A 335 -2.57 -17.53 -15.91
C ASN A 335 -2.73 -16.07 -16.37
N SER A 336 -3.09 -15.14 -15.48
CA SER A 336 -3.31 -13.75 -15.86
C SER A 336 -2.06 -13.11 -16.45
N SER A 337 -2.23 -12.33 -17.52
CA SER A 337 -1.16 -11.55 -18.15
C SER A 337 -0.85 -10.25 -17.40
N SER A 338 -1.77 -9.76 -16.56
CA SER A 338 -1.63 -8.50 -15.79
C SER A 338 -2.14 -8.65 -14.34
N GLY A 339 -1.71 -7.76 -13.46
CA GLY A 339 -2.11 -7.76 -12.06
C GLY A 339 -2.25 -6.36 -11.47
N GLN A 340 -2.86 -6.29 -10.30
CA GLN A 340 -2.97 -5.05 -9.52
C GLN A 340 -1.64 -4.75 -8.82
N VAL A 341 -1.13 -3.52 -8.94
CA VAL A 341 0.05 -3.10 -8.16
C VAL A 341 -0.34 -2.65 -6.77
N PHE A 342 0.33 -3.23 -5.79
CA PHE A 342 0.33 -2.72 -4.43
C PHE A 342 1.66 -2.04 -4.16
N VAL A 343 1.68 -0.74 -4.41
CA VAL A 343 2.79 0.13 -4.07
C VAL A 343 2.89 0.25 -2.53
N ASN A 344 4.10 0.23 -1.97
CA ASN A 344 4.37 0.16 -0.52
C ASN A 344 3.90 -1.09 0.20
N ARG A 345 3.41 -2.11 -0.50
CA ARG A 345 3.11 -3.39 0.13
C ARG A 345 4.09 -4.42 -0.38
N SER A 346 4.49 -5.28 0.53
CA SER A 346 5.34 -6.41 0.19
C SER A 346 5.05 -7.53 1.17
N LEU A 347 5.16 -8.75 0.66
CA LEU A 347 5.15 -9.92 1.51
C LEU A 347 6.24 -9.80 2.58
N VAL A 348 5.88 -10.13 3.82
CA VAL A 348 6.81 -10.23 4.94
C VAL A 348 7.62 -11.50 4.71
N MET A 349 8.86 -11.30 4.26
CA MET A 349 9.70 -12.40 3.83
C MET A 349 11.13 -12.24 4.33
N GLN A 350 11.79 -13.37 4.51
CA GLN A 350 13.21 -13.45 4.81
C GLN A 350 13.92 -14.25 3.71
N LEU A 351 14.98 -13.67 3.16
CA LEU A 351 15.90 -14.36 2.26
C LEU A 351 17.04 -14.96 3.10
N ARG A 352 17.43 -16.20 2.85
CA ARG A 352 18.55 -16.86 3.54
C ARG A 352 19.53 -17.52 2.56
N ASP A 353 20.81 -17.48 2.90
CA ASP A 353 21.93 -18.09 2.15
C ASP A 353 22.37 -19.47 2.70
N ASN A 354 21.75 -19.95 3.78
CA ASN A 354 22.05 -21.20 4.47
C ASN A 354 20.87 -22.15 4.71
#